data_AF-A0A8H4F421-F1
#
_entry.id   AF-A0A8H4F421-F1
#
_cell.length_a   1.000
_cell.length_b   1.000
_cell.length_c   1.000
_cell.angle_alpha   90.00
_cell.angle_beta   90.00
_cell.angle_gamma   90.00
#
_symmetry.space_group_name_H-M   'P 1'
#
loop_
_entity.id
_entity.type
_entity.pdbx_description
1 polymer ?
#
loop_
_entity_poly.entity_id
_entity_poly.type
_entity_poly.pdbx_seq_one_letter_code
_entity_poly.pdbx_strand_id
1 'polypeptide(L)'
;MDQWQSKSVLNQLLYRYEREVNLGQRPVLRKILEQDDNSVKHMVLFVANIIKTQSSSFYNTSTKYRLVLSDGWYKVRSCIDLRMEHAITRNRLKIGHKLSICGAQIIGDKTAQSPLSIKENDTLLSITSNGCLPARWDEKLGYHRRKLMIRPLPTIFDDGGTVTAIDIIVCRKLPILYSESLPSGATITRTAKEEEDALRRIQSCDGFNGVQRQQSYAIPNFRANHKSSNAPHLDRTVSEPKSLEDRRVSGFFKVRICDATARGCDQPWATLLLSNANELNHMDIVEGNRFRVFFVQPYHPKNKKYAGLDLKTTRMTRWEPASSTSAVKKTAYVPRFITLCADIRHQDRLSDFDLVVYVLRKSAASLAGCVSS
;
A
#
# COMPACT_ATOMS: atom_id res chain seq x y z
N MET A 1 -16.50 6.75 47.38
CA MET A 1 -17.62 6.25 46.55
C MET A 1 -18.60 7.37 46.18
N ASP A 2 -18.19 8.64 46.25
CA ASP A 2 -19.11 9.79 46.30
C ASP A 2 -19.56 10.32 44.92
N GLN A 3 -19.12 9.68 43.83
CA GLN A 3 -19.46 10.12 42.47
C GLN A 3 -20.77 9.53 41.93
N TRP A 4 -21.29 8.45 42.53
CA TRP A 4 -22.51 7.77 42.09
C TRP A 4 -23.78 8.30 42.79
N GLN A 5 -23.88 9.61 42.96
CA GLN A 5 -25.05 10.29 43.54
C GLN A 5 -25.94 10.86 42.43
N SER A 6 -27.26 10.88 42.64
CA SER A 6 -28.23 11.44 41.69
C SER A 6 -27.90 12.88 41.28
N LYS A 7 -27.49 13.71 42.24
CA LYS A 7 -27.04 15.09 42.01
C LYS A 7 -25.83 15.16 41.08
N SER A 8 -24.83 14.30 41.28
CA SER A 8 -23.64 14.22 40.42
C SER A 8 -24.01 13.78 39.01
N VAL A 9 -24.92 12.81 38.87
CA VAL A 9 -25.43 12.37 37.56
C VAL A 9 -26.19 13.51 36.85
N LEU A 10 -27.08 14.21 37.55
CA LEU A 10 -27.84 15.34 36.98
C LEU A 10 -26.91 16.47 36.54
N ASN A 11 -25.90 16.81 37.36
CA ASN A 11 -24.87 17.78 36.98
C ASN A 11 -24.09 17.36 35.73
N GLN A 12 -23.79 16.07 35.58
CA GLN A 12 -23.12 15.52 34.39
C GLN A 12 -24.02 15.51 33.15
N LEU A 13 -25.34 15.35 33.30
CA LEU A 13 -26.30 15.48 32.21
C LEU A 13 -26.42 16.94 31.76
N LEU A 14 -26.57 17.87 32.71
CA LEU A 14 -26.58 19.31 32.43
C LEU A 14 -25.28 19.74 31.75
N TYR A 15 -24.13 19.28 32.24
CA TYR A 15 -22.83 19.54 31.63
C TYR A 15 -22.76 19.09 30.16
N ARG A 16 -23.31 17.91 29.83
CA ARG A 16 -23.35 17.43 28.44
C ARG A 16 -24.26 18.30 27.57
N TYR A 17 -25.43 18.66 28.09
CA TYR A 17 -26.35 19.57 27.41
C TYR A 17 -25.69 20.92 27.12
N GLU A 18 -25.12 21.57 28.14
CA GLU A 18 -24.45 22.86 27.99
C GLU A 18 -23.31 22.81 26.96
N ARG A 19 -22.47 21.77 27.01
CA ARG A 19 -21.33 21.68 26.10
C ARG A 19 -21.73 21.39 24.67
N GLU A 20 -22.63 20.45 24.46
CA GLU A 20 -22.95 19.98 23.11
C GLU A 20 -24.03 20.82 22.43
N VAL A 21 -25.06 21.22 23.17
CA VAL A 21 -26.21 21.97 22.65
C VAL A 21 -25.94 23.47 22.71
N ASN A 22 -25.65 24.03 23.90
CA ASN A 22 -25.52 25.49 24.04
C ASN A 22 -24.19 26.01 23.47
N LEU A 23 -23.07 25.34 23.76
CA LEU A 23 -21.75 25.75 23.28
C LEU A 23 -21.36 25.15 21.92
N GLY A 24 -22.18 24.25 21.36
CA GLY A 24 -21.91 23.62 20.06
C GLY A 24 -20.63 22.76 20.00
N GLN A 25 -20.08 22.34 21.16
CA GLN A 25 -18.83 21.58 21.21
C GLN A 25 -19.07 20.09 20.89
N ARG A 26 -19.12 19.78 19.59
CA ARG A 26 -19.39 18.42 19.12
C ARG A 26 -18.21 17.46 19.38
N PRO A 27 -18.48 16.26 19.95
CA PRO A 27 -17.45 15.24 20.20
C PRO A 27 -16.96 14.57 18.90
N VAL A 28 -15.87 13.80 18.99
CA VAL A 28 -15.15 13.30 17.80
C VAL A 28 -16.01 12.38 16.95
N LEU A 29 -16.73 11.44 17.56
CA LEU A 29 -17.59 10.52 16.81
C LEU A 29 -18.75 11.26 16.15
N ARG A 30 -19.32 12.27 16.83
CA ARG A 30 -20.38 13.10 16.23
C ARG A 30 -19.90 13.82 14.98
N LYS A 31 -18.74 14.47 15.04
CA LYS A 31 -18.15 15.17 13.88
C LYS A 31 -17.86 14.22 12.72
N ILE A 32 -17.32 13.03 13.01
CA ILE A 32 -16.99 12.03 11.99
C ILE A 32 -18.25 11.48 11.33
N LEU A 33 -19.28 11.14 12.12
CA LEU A 33 -20.51 10.51 11.64
C LEU A 33 -21.43 11.49 10.89
N GLU A 34 -21.44 12.76 11.29
CA GLU A 34 -22.10 13.85 10.58
C GLU A 34 -21.33 14.31 9.32
N GLN A 35 -20.20 13.68 8.97
CA GLN A 35 -19.31 14.02 7.83
C GLN A 35 -18.69 15.43 7.89
N ASP A 36 -18.64 16.04 9.07
CA ASP A 36 -18.02 17.35 9.30
C ASP A 36 -16.51 17.27 9.59
N ASP A 37 -15.99 16.07 9.85
CA ASP A 37 -14.57 15.81 10.00
C ASP A 37 -14.19 14.38 9.57
N ASN A 38 -12.90 14.13 9.35
CA ASN A 38 -12.40 12.87 8.82
C ASN A 38 -11.94 11.90 9.93
N SER A 39 -12.36 10.62 9.82
CA SER A 39 -11.96 9.50 10.68
C SER A 39 -10.46 9.17 10.69
N VAL A 40 -9.70 9.67 9.71
CA VAL A 40 -8.26 9.43 9.55
C VAL A 40 -7.44 10.11 10.66
N LYS A 41 -7.94 11.21 11.25
CA LYS A 41 -7.23 11.96 12.29
C LYS A 41 -6.95 11.10 13.52
N HIS A 42 -5.87 11.43 14.23
CA HIS A 42 -5.52 10.75 15.47
C HIS A 42 -6.55 11.05 16.57
N MET A 43 -7.18 10.00 17.08
CA MET A 43 -8.16 10.05 18.16
C MET A 43 -7.91 8.93 19.19
N VAL A 44 -8.43 9.13 20.40
CA VAL A 44 -8.42 8.15 21.48
C VAL A 44 -9.86 7.76 21.79
N LEU A 45 -10.18 6.49 21.61
CA LEU A 45 -11.47 5.89 21.93
C LEU A 45 -11.26 4.77 22.94
N PHE A 46 -12.30 4.37 23.67
CA PHE A 46 -12.23 3.17 24.51
C PHE A 46 -13.15 2.07 23.97
N VAL A 47 -12.80 0.83 24.29
CA VAL A 47 -13.60 -0.35 23.97
C VAL A 47 -14.78 -0.41 24.93
N ALA A 48 -15.96 0.00 24.48
CA ALA A 48 -17.19 -0.07 25.26
C ALA A 48 -17.80 -1.48 25.29
N ASN A 49 -17.66 -2.24 24.20
CA ASN A 49 -18.11 -3.63 24.13
C ASN A 49 -17.33 -4.43 23.08
N ILE A 50 -17.36 -5.76 23.19
CA ILE A 50 -16.82 -6.71 22.21
C ILE A 50 -17.94 -7.66 21.80
N ILE A 51 -18.36 -7.58 20.54
CA ILE A 51 -19.48 -8.34 19.99
C ILE A 51 -18.93 -9.53 19.20
N LYS A 52 -19.40 -10.74 19.51
CA LYS A 52 -19.15 -11.93 18.67
C LYS A 52 -20.02 -11.85 17.42
N THR A 53 -19.41 -12.00 16.25
CA THR A 53 -20.08 -12.00 14.96
C THR A 53 -19.83 -13.35 14.27
N GLN A 54 -20.74 -13.79 13.40
CA GLN A 54 -20.62 -15.07 12.70
C GLN A 54 -20.34 -14.91 11.19
N SER A 55 -20.18 -13.68 10.71
CA SER A 55 -19.91 -13.40 9.30
C SER A 55 -19.05 -12.15 9.12
N SER A 56 -18.03 -12.25 8.27
CA SER A 56 -17.27 -11.08 7.81
C SER A 56 -18.11 -10.31 6.81
N SER A 57 -18.38 -9.05 7.13
CA SER A 57 -19.05 -8.15 6.19
C SER A 57 -18.07 -7.50 5.20
N PHE A 58 -16.76 -7.52 5.49
CA PHE A 58 -15.75 -6.78 4.70
C PHE A 58 -14.44 -7.55 4.55
N TYR A 59 -13.78 -7.35 3.40
CA TYR A 59 -12.49 -7.95 3.09
C TYR A 59 -11.42 -7.53 4.12
N ASN A 60 -10.50 -8.44 4.48
CA ASN A 60 -9.42 -8.22 5.45
C ASN A 60 -9.88 -7.79 6.86
N THR A 61 -11.14 -8.07 7.24
CA THR A 61 -11.64 -7.84 8.60
C THR A 61 -11.93 -9.16 9.32
N SER A 62 -11.94 -9.10 10.65
CA SER A 62 -12.31 -10.23 11.52
C SER A 62 -13.69 -10.77 11.17
N THR A 63 -13.78 -12.09 11.08
CA THR A 63 -15.04 -12.83 10.91
C THR A 63 -15.72 -13.12 12.24
N LYS A 64 -14.99 -13.01 13.36
CA LYS A 64 -15.45 -13.47 14.69
C LYS A 64 -15.83 -12.37 15.65
N TYR A 65 -15.20 -11.19 15.57
CA TYR A 65 -15.40 -10.14 16.55
C TYR A 65 -15.55 -8.76 15.89
N ARG A 66 -16.41 -7.93 16.49
CA ARG A 66 -16.48 -6.49 16.26
C ARG A 66 -16.31 -5.76 17.59
N LEU A 67 -15.74 -4.57 17.53
CA LEU A 67 -15.67 -3.70 18.71
C LEU A 67 -16.83 -2.72 18.69
N VAL A 68 -17.22 -2.26 19.86
CA VAL A 68 -17.97 -1.01 20.01
C VAL A 68 -17.02 -0.03 20.67
N LEU A 69 -16.66 1.02 19.94
CA LEU A 69 -15.75 2.06 20.41
C LEU A 69 -16.54 3.30 20.81
N SER A 70 -16.10 3.98 21.86
CA SER A 70 -16.73 5.20 22.35
C SER A 70 -15.72 6.29 22.65
N ASP A 71 -16.12 7.54 22.44
CA ASP A 71 -15.40 8.75 22.84
C ASP A 71 -15.89 9.32 24.19
N GLY A 72 -16.77 8.60 24.89
CA GLY A 72 -17.40 9.02 26.15
C GLY A 72 -18.69 9.83 25.97
N TRP A 73 -19.06 10.14 24.72
CA TRP A 73 -20.31 10.81 24.36
C TRP A 73 -21.19 9.88 23.54
N TYR A 74 -20.63 9.33 22.45
CA TYR A 74 -21.31 8.42 21.55
C TYR A 74 -20.52 7.12 21.42
N LYS A 75 -21.11 6.15 20.72
CA LYS A 75 -20.47 4.87 20.42
C LYS A 75 -20.70 4.50 18.96
N VAL A 76 -19.73 3.82 18.37
CA VAL A 76 -19.79 3.33 16.99
C VAL A 76 -19.29 1.90 16.96
N ARG A 77 -19.92 1.05 16.13
CA ARG A 77 -19.40 -0.29 15.86
C ARG A 77 -18.19 -0.21 14.96
N SER A 78 -17.23 -1.08 15.20
CA SER A 78 -15.94 -1.04 14.52
C SER A 78 -15.50 -2.40 14.02
N CYS A 79 -15.09 -2.42 12.76
CA CYS A 79 -14.42 -3.55 12.13
C CYS A 79 -12.95 -3.53 12.53
N ILE A 80 -12.40 -4.71 12.79
CA ILE A 80 -11.01 -4.91 13.20
C ILE A 80 -10.34 -5.92 12.28
N ASP A 81 -9.02 -5.97 12.26
CA ASP A 81 -8.27 -6.99 11.51
C ASP A 81 -8.08 -8.30 12.31
N LEU A 82 -7.50 -9.31 11.63
CA LEU A 82 -7.26 -10.63 12.20
C LEU A 82 -6.33 -10.58 13.43
N ARG A 83 -5.37 -9.67 13.43
CA ARG A 83 -4.44 -9.53 14.56
C ARG A 83 -5.14 -8.98 15.80
N MET A 84 -6.05 -8.01 15.66
CA MET A 84 -6.87 -7.55 16.78
C MET A 84 -7.81 -8.66 17.28
N GLU A 85 -8.37 -9.49 16.40
CA GLU A 85 -9.10 -10.70 16.79
C GLU A 85 -8.23 -11.64 17.65
N HIS A 86 -6.99 -11.88 17.24
CA HIS A 86 -6.03 -12.65 18.03
C HIS A 86 -5.73 -11.99 19.38
N ALA A 87 -5.69 -10.65 19.45
CA ALA A 87 -5.52 -9.93 20.71
C ALA A 87 -6.73 -10.10 21.65
N ILE A 88 -7.96 -10.15 21.12
CA ILE A 88 -9.17 -10.43 21.91
C ILE A 88 -9.15 -11.85 22.44
N THR A 89 -8.91 -12.84 21.56
CA THR A 89 -8.90 -14.27 21.95
C THR A 89 -7.81 -14.59 22.97
N ARG A 90 -6.65 -13.92 22.89
CA ARG A 90 -5.56 -14.02 23.88
C ARG A 90 -5.73 -13.11 25.10
N ASN A 91 -6.91 -12.49 25.26
CA ASN A 91 -7.23 -11.61 26.39
C ASN A 91 -6.26 -10.42 26.56
N ARG A 92 -5.65 -9.95 25.47
CA ARG A 92 -4.79 -8.75 25.42
C ARG A 92 -5.56 -7.47 25.10
N LEU A 93 -6.72 -7.59 24.44
CA LEU A 93 -7.65 -6.50 24.21
C LEU A 93 -8.97 -6.79 24.93
N LYS A 94 -9.38 -5.89 25.82
CA LYS A 94 -10.55 -6.07 26.70
C LYS A 94 -11.44 -4.83 26.70
N ILE A 95 -12.68 -5.01 27.15
CA ILE A 95 -13.61 -3.91 27.44
C ILE A 95 -12.96 -2.98 28.47
N GLY A 96 -13.12 -1.66 28.27
CA GLY A 96 -12.54 -0.60 29.08
C GLY A 96 -11.14 -0.15 28.62
N HIS A 97 -10.44 -0.89 27.77
CA HIS A 97 -9.14 -0.45 27.24
C HIS A 97 -9.30 0.78 26.36
N LYS A 98 -8.39 1.74 26.51
CA LYS A 98 -8.27 2.90 25.62
C LYS A 98 -7.32 2.57 24.46
N LEU A 99 -7.74 2.95 23.26
CA LEU A 99 -7.02 2.78 22.01
C LEU A 99 -6.72 4.15 21.41
N SER A 100 -5.45 4.38 21.11
CA SER A 100 -4.96 5.45 20.26
C SER A 100 -5.07 4.99 18.81
N ILE A 101 -5.95 5.64 18.04
CA ILE A 101 -6.35 5.22 16.69
C ILE A 101 -6.00 6.33 15.71
N CYS A 102 -5.36 5.98 14.59
CA CYS A 102 -5.05 6.91 13.50
C CYS A 102 -5.21 6.19 12.16
N GLY A 103 -5.78 6.86 11.16
CA GLY A 103 -6.03 6.27 9.85
C GLY A 103 -7.29 5.40 9.78
N ALA A 104 -8.25 5.58 10.69
CA ALA A 104 -9.52 4.85 10.64
C ALA A 104 -10.35 5.29 9.43
N GLN A 105 -11.21 4.38 8.94
CA GLN A 105 -12.05 4.61 7.75
C GLN A 105 -13.51 4.34 8.05
N ILE A 106 -14.43 5.13 7.51
CA ILE A 106 -15.86 4.83 7.53
C ILE A 106 -16.16 3.80 6.43
N ILE A 107 -16.82 2.71 6.82
CA ILE A 107 -17.29 1.63 5.96
C ILE A 107 -18.82 1.56 6.05
N GLY A 108 -19.47 1.23 4.94
CA GLY A 108 -20.92 1.15 4.82
C GLY A 108 -21.50 2.44 4.25
N ASP A 109 -22.59 2.91 4.82
CA ASP A 109 -23.19 4.20 4.48
C ASP A 109 -22.26 5.35 4.89
N LYS A 110 -22.04 6.28 3.97
CA LYS A 110 -21.17 7.45 4.14
C LYS A 110 -21.95 8.76 4.15
N THR A 111 -23.27 8.69 4.19
CA THR A 111 -24.12 9.87 4.34
C THR A 111 -23.96 10.46 5.75
N ALA A 112 -24.20 11.77 5.87
CA ALA A 112 -24.19 12.44 7.15
C ALA A 112 -25.35 11.93 8.01
N GLN A 113 -25.04 11.33 9.16
CA GLN A 113 -26.02 10.75 10.06
C GLN A 113 -25.75 11.17 11.51
N SER A 114 -26.82 11.43 12.25
CA SER A 114 -26.69 11.63 13.70
C SER A 114 -26.20 10.33 14.35
N PRO A 115 -25.25 10.38 15.30
CA PRO A 115 -24.78 9.18 15.99
C PRO A 115 -25.87 8.35 16.67
N LEU A 116 -27.01 8.97 17.00
CA LEU A 116 -28.15 8.31 17.64
C LEU A 116 -29.08 7.62 16.65
N SER A 117 -29.05 8.00 15.36
CA SER A 117 -29.91 7.42 14.32
C SER A 117 -29.27 6.27 13.54
N ILE A 118 -27.96 6.02 13.75
CA ILE A 118 -27.22 4.99 13.03
C ILE A 118 -27.75 3.61 13.39
N LYS A 119 -28.24 2.88 12.38
CA LYS A 119 -28.54 1.47 12.55
C LYS A 119 -27.26 0.67 12.62
N GLU A 120 -27.33 -0.44 13.33
CA GLU A 120 -26.18 -1.17 13.83
C GLU A 120 -25.18 -1.66 12.77
N ASN A 121 -25.62 -1.86 11.52
CA ASN A 121 -24.78 -2.37 10.44
C ASN A 121 -24.61 -1.40 9.27
N ASP A 122 -25.20 -0.21 9.34
CA ASP A 122 -25.22 0.73 8.22
C ASP A 122 -23.88 1.45 8.13
N THR A 123 -23.39 1.99 9.25
CA THR A 123 -22.17 2.80 9.32
C THR A 123 -21.22 2.23 10.36
N LEU A 124 -20.04 1.81 9.92
CA LEU A 124 -19.01 1.17 10.74
C LEU A 124 -17.68 1.89 10.64
N LEU A 125 -16.93 1.90 11.74
CA LEU A 125 -15.56 2.42 11.76
C LEU A 125 -14.55 1.28 11.58
N SER A 126 -13.77 1.29 10.51
CA SER A 126 -12.68 0.32 10.31
C SER A 126 -11.40 0.80 10.95
N ILE A 127 -10.82 -0.05 11.79
CA ILE A 127 -9.52 0.18 12.42
C ILE A 127 -8.59 -1.00 12.16
N THR A 128 -7.29 -0.73 12.09
CA THR A 128 -6.25 -1.73 11.83
C THR A 128 -5.27 -1.78 12.99
N SER A 129 -4.62 -2.91 13.21
CA SER A 129 -3.60 -3.11 14.24
C SER A 129 -2.43 -2.13 14.07
N ASN A 130 -1.98 -1.89 12.83
CA ASN A 130 -0.90 -0.95 12.54
C ASN A 130 -1.33 0.53 12.65
N GLY A 131 -2.63 0.81 12.56
CA GLY A 131 -3.24 2.10 12.82
C GLY A 131 -3.64 2.32 14.30
N CYS A 132 -3.42 1.33 15.17
CA CYS A 132 -3.81 1.37 16.57
C CYS A 132 -2.64 1.15 17.53
N LEU A 133 -2.70 1.80 18.69
CA LEU A 133 -1.83 1.58 19.84
C LEU A 133 -2.65 1.55 21.14
N PRO A 134 -2.23 0.81 22.17
CA PRO A 134 -2.76 1.01 23.52
C PRO A 134 -2.53 2.46 23.95
N ALA A 135 -3.56 3.12 24.47
CA ALA A 135 -3.44 4.43 25.08
C ALA A 135 -3.29 4.30 26.60
N ARG A 136 -2.70 5.31 27.24
CA ARG A 136 -2.59 5.35 28.69
C ARG A 136 -3.99 5.39 29.33
N TRP A 137 -4.10 4.89 30.55
CA TRP A 137 -5.37 4.83 31.27
C TRP A 137 -5.98 6.23 31.52
N ASP A 138 -5.14 7.25 31.69
CA ASP A 138 -5.48 8.65 31.96
C ASP A 138 -5.63 9.49 30.68
N GLU A 139 -5.34 8.93 29.49
CA GLU A 139 -5.40 9.66 28.23
C GLU A 139 -6.82 10.18 27.94
N LYS A 140 -6.93 11.44 27.50
CA LYS A 140 -8.23 12.07 27.24
C LYS A 140 -8.88 11.45 26.01
N LEU A 141 -10.16 11.08 26.11
CA LEU A 141 -10.95 10.61 24.97
C LEU A 141 -11.22 11.74 23.99
N GLY A 142 -11.34 11.41 22.70
CA GLY A 142 -11.55 12.35 21.62
C GLY A 142 -10.31 12.58 20.76
N TYR A 143 -10.21 13.73 20.11
CA TYR A 143 -9.03 14.07 19.31
C TYR A 143 -7.77 14.14 20.17
N HIS A 144 -6.70 13.53 19.66
CA HIS A 144 -5.41 13.54 20.32
C HIS A 144 -4.61 14.80 19.92
N ARG A 145 -3.73 15.28 20.81
CA ARG A 145 -2.92 16.48 20.57
C ARG A 145 -1.95 16.31 19.41
N ARG A 146 -1.35 15.13 19.29
CA ARG A 146 -0.54 14.75 18.12
C ARG A 146 -1.51 14.35 17.00
N LYS A 147 -1.32 14.92 15.81
CA LYS A 147 -2.22 14.69 14.66
C LYS A 147 -1.96 13.36 13.95
N LEU A 148 -0.76 12.81 14.09
CA LEU A 148 -0.28 11.65 13.35
C LEU A 148 0.41 10.67 14.28
N MET A 149 0.23 9.38 13.98
CA MET A 149 0.94 8.29 14.62
C MET A 149 1.95 7.72 13.63
N ILE A 150 3.25 7.96 13.88
CA ILE A 150 4.35 7.41 13.08
C ILE A 150 4.74 6.06 13.69
N ARG A 151 4.78 5.02 12.86
CA ARG A 151 5.15 3.65 13.23
C ARG A 151 6.61 3.40 12.87
N PRO A 152 7.46 3.02 13.85
CA PRO A 152 8.78 2.49 13.56
C PRO A 152 8.67 1.18 12.78
N LEU A 153 9.54 0.95 11.80
CA LEU A 153 9.50 -0.24 10.94
C LEU A 153 9.45 -1.57 11.74
N PRO A 154 10.21 -1.77 12.83
CA PRO A 154 10.21 -3.04 13.59
C PRO A 154 8.89 -3.34 14.30
N THR A 155 8.07 -2.31 14.51
CA THR A 155 6.80 -2.44 15.23
C THR A 155 5.64 -2.75 14.31
N ILE A 156 5.85 -2.69 12.99
CA ILE A 156 4.81 -2.95 12.00
C ILE A 156 4.55 -4.45 11.94
N PHE A 157 3.28 -4.81 12.05
CA PHE A 157 2.82 -6.18 11.87
C PHE A 157 2.54 -6.45 10.39
N ASP A 158 2.98 -7.59 9.90
CA ASP A 158 2.82 -8.02 8.51
C ASP A 158 1.37 -8.35 8.12
N ASP A 159 0.54 -8.75 9.09
CA ASP A 159 -0.90 -9.01 8.98
C ASP A 159 -1.76 -7.92 9.66
N GLY A 160 -1.16 -6.79 10.07
CA GLY A 160 -1.82 -5.76 10.88
C GLY A 160 -2.54 -4.65 10.10
N GLY A 161 -2.92 -4.91 8.84
CA GLY A 161 -3.58 -3.94 7.97
C GLY A 161 -2.71 -2.72 7.63
N THR A 162 -3.35 -1.65 7.15
CA THR A 162 -2.67 -0.43 6.68
C THR A 162 -1.91 0.27 7.81
N VAL A 163 -0.70 0.72 7.50
CA VAL A 163 0.14 1.56 8.35
C VAL A 163 -0.11 3.02 8.00
N THR A 164 -0.50 3.82 9.00
CA THR A 164 -0.93 5.21 8.77
C THR A 164 0.20 6.13 8.37
N ALA A 165 1.35 6.06 9.04
CA ALA A 165 2.53 6.82 8.69
C ALA A 165 3.82 6.10 9.12
N ILE A 166 4.84 6.18 8.27
CA ILE A 166 6.22 5.79 8.57
C ILE A 166 7.16 6.96 8.24
N ASP A 167 8.29 7.03 8.92
CA ASP A 167 9.31 8.07 8.70
C ASP A 167 10.61 7.36 8.33
N ILE A 168 11.04 7.53 7.08
CA ILE A 168 12.01 6.66 6.44
C ILE A 168 13.12 7.42 5.75
N ILE A 169 14.23 6.74 5.50
CA ILE A 169 15.27 7.15 4.57
C ILE A 169 15.35 6.13 3.43
N VAL A 170 15.40 6.62 2.19
CA VAL A 170 15.56 5.77 1.01
C VAL A 170 17.00 5.28 0.94
N CYS A 171 17.23 4.00 1.19
CA CYS A 171 18.56 3.41 1.20
C CYS A 171 19.02 2.99 -0.20
N ARG A 172 18.13 2.35 -0.97
CA ARG A 172 18.40 1.91 -2.34
C ARG A 172 17.16 2.11 -3.19
N LYS A 173 17.33 2.60 -4.41
CA LYS A 173 16.30 2.66 -5.44
C LYS A 173 16.63 1.65 -6.52
N LEU A 174 15.70 0.75 -6.81
CA LEU A 174 15.83 -0.21 -7.91
C LEU A 174 15.26 0.39 -9.21
N PRO A 175 15.68 -0.12 -10.39
CA PRO A 175 15.15 0.32 -11.67
C PRO A 175 13.62 0.16 -11.75
N ILE A 176 12.97 1.04 -12.52
CA ILE A 176 11.56 0.89 -12.86
C ILE A 176 11.38 -0.30 -13.82
N LEU A 177 10.33 -1.06 -13.56
CA LEU A 177 9.89 -2.21 -14.35
C LEU A 177 8.44 -2.02 -14.77
N TYR A 178 8.05 -2.66 -15.86
CA TYR A 178 6.70 -2.62 -16.41
C TYR A 178 6.09 -4.02 -16.37
N SER A 179 4.92 -4.13 -15.76
CA SER A 179 4.17 -5.37 -15.66
C SER A 179 2.96 -5.33 -16.60
N GLU A 180 2.88 -6.27 -17.53
CA GLU A 180 1.75 -6.46 -18.44
C GLU A 180 0.93 -7.69 -18.04
N SER A 181 -0.37 -7.48 -17.83
CA SER A 181 -1.33 -8.56 -17.54
C SER A 181 -1.99 -9.07 -18.82
N LEU A 182 -1.61 -10.27 -19.25
CA LEU A 182 -2.15 -10.91 -20.45
C LEU A 182 -3.59 -11.42 -20.23
N PRO A 183 -4.40 -11.57 -21.29
CA PRO A 183 -5.74 -12.17 -21.22
C PRO A 183 -5.73 -13.61 -20.70
N SER A 184 -4.64 -14.34 -20.89
CA SER A 184 -4.43 -15.69 -20.33
C SER A 184 -4.26 -15.70 -18.81
N GLY A 185 -4.20 -14.54 -18.15
CA GLY A 185 -3.92 -14.39 -16.72
C GLY A 185 -2.43 -14.40 -16.37
N ALA A 186 -1.54 -14.67 -17.34
CA ALA A 186 -0.10 -14.58 -17.15
C ALA A 186 0.37 -13.11 -17.06
N THR A 187 1.46 -12.89 -16.33
CA THR A 187 2.08 -11.56 -16.18
C THR A 187 3.47 -11.55 -16.78
N ILE A 188 3.74 -10.60 -17.67
CA ILE A 188 5.08 -10.36 -18.23
C ILE A 188 5.67 -9.15 -17.52
N THR A 189 6.92 -9.26 -17.06
CA THR A 189 7.69 -8.12 -16.51
C THR A 189 8.77 -7.72 -17.50
N ARG A 190 8.88 -6.42 -17.81
CA ARG A 190 9.87 -5.84 -18.71
C ARG A 190 10.65 -4.72 -18.03
N THR A 191 11.90 -4.54 -18.45
CA THR A 191 12.66 -3.32 -18.18
C THR A 191 12.14 -2.15 -19.02
N ALA A 192 12.54 -0.92 -18.67
CA ALA A 192 12.16 0.27 -19.44
C ALA A 192 12.54 0.15 -20.93
N LYS A 193 13.75 -0.32 -21.23
CA LYS A 193 14.21 -0.55 -22.61
C LYS A 193 13.38 -1.60 -23.34
N GLU A 194 13.09 -2.72 -22.69
CA GLU A 194 12.29 -3.79 -23.30
C GLU A 194 10.83 -3.38 -23.55
N GLU A 195 10.26 -2.54 -22.68
CA GLU A 195 8.92 -1.99 -22.91
C GLU A 195 8.93 -0.98 -24.05
N GLU A 196 9.94 -0.11 -24.13
CA GLU A 196 10.11 0.81 -25.27
C GLU A 196 10.25 0.04 -26.60
N ASP A 197 11.08 -1.00 -26.64
CA ASP A 197 11.22 -1.85 -27.82
C ASP A 197 9.91 -2.59 -28.17
N ALA A 198 9.12 -2.98 -27.18
CA ALA A 198 7.80 -3.58 -27.39
C ALA A 198 6.80 -2.58 -27.99
N LEU A 199 6.78 -1.34 -27.48
CA LEU A 199 5.97 -0.26 -28.03
C LEU A 199 6.34 0.05 -29.47
N ARG A 200 7.64 0.14 -29.78
CA ARG A 200 8.12 0.34 -31.16
C ARG A 200 7.68 -0.78 -32.10
N ARG A 201 7.70 -2.04 -31.64
CA ARG A 201 7.18 -3.18 -32.42
C ARG A 201 5.69 -3.08 -32.70
N ILE A 202 4.88 -2.70 -31.71
CA ILE A 202 3.41 -2.59 -31.86
C ILE A 202 3.05 -1.42 -32.80
N GLN A 203 3.68 -0.26 -32.63
CA GLN A 203 3.47 0.89 -33.51
C GLN A 203 3.81 0.56 -34.97
N SER A 204 4.86 -0.24 -35.19
CA SER A 204 5.25 -0.66 -36.54
C SER A 204 4.22 -1.58 -37.22
N CYS A 205 3.45 -2.38 -36.47
CA CYS A 205 2.39 -3.22 -37.05
C CYS A 205 1.04 -2.49 -37.20
N ASP A 206 0.70 -1.54 -36.32
CA ASP A 206 -0.51 -0.72 -36.47
C ASP A 206 -0.43 0.20 -37.71
N GLY A 207 0.77 0.73 -38.01
CA GLY A 207 1.02 1.55 -39.21
C GLY A 207 0.86 0.79 -40.54
N PHE A 208 1.04 -0.54 -40.55
CA PHE A 208 0.87 -1.36 -41.75
C PHE A 208 -0.61 -1.67 -42.05
N ASN A 209 -1.44 -1.83 -41.01
CA ASN A 209 -2.88 -2.09 -41.17
C ASN A 209 -3.69 -0.81 -41.50
N GLY A 210 -3.15 0.38 -41.22
CA GLY A 210 -3.81 1.66 -41.52
C GLY A 210 -3.81 2.07 -43.00
N VAL A 211 -2.86 1.56 -43.81
CA VAL A 211 -2.70 1.96 -45.22
C VAL A 211 -3.60 1.16 -46.18
N GLN A 212 -4.16 0.02 -45.75
CA GLN A 212 -5.00 -0.82 -46.61
C GLN A 212 -6.49 -0.43 -46.66
N ARG A 213 -6.91 0.64 -45.95
CA ARG A 213 -8.32 1.04 -45.85
C ARG A 213 -8.76 2.20 -46.73
N GLN A 214 -7.87 2.77 -47.55
CA GLN A 214 -8.25 3.79 -48.55
C GLN A 214 -7.54 3.53 -49.87
N GLN A 215 -8.26 2.94 -50.82
CA GLN A 215 -8.31 3.29 -52.25
C GLN A 215 -8.99 2.16 -53.03
N SER A 216 -10.31 2.07 -52.91
CA SER A 216 -11.14 1.46 -53.95
C SER A 216 -11.36 2.50 -55.05
N TYR A 217 -10.38 2.66 -55.93
CA TYR A 217 -10.62 3.22 -57.26
C TYR A 217 -10.70 2.06 -58.24
N ALA A 218 -11.89 1.87 -58.80
CA ALA A 218 -12.15 0.90 -59.85
C ALA A 218 -11.33 1.26 -61.10
N ILE A 219 -10.44 0.34 -61.52
CA ILE A 219 -9.87 0.32 -62.87
C ILE A 219 -10.39 -0.96 -63.53
N PRO A 220 -11.13 -0.87 -64.66
CA PRO A 220 -11.63 -2.05 -65.33
C PRO A 220 -10.53 -2.73 -66.16
N ASN A 221 -10.45 -4.04 -65.98
CA ASN A 221 -10.01 -5.06 -66.94
C ASN A 221 -8.61 -4.94 -67.57
N PHE A 222 -7.67 -5.70 -67.02
CA PHE A 222 -6.80 -6.54 -67.85
C PHE A 222 -6.64 -7.93 -67.21
N ARG A 223 -7.16 -8.94 -67.92
CA ARG A 223 -6.99 -10.37 -67.60
C ARG A 223 -5.55 -10.77 -67.92
N ALA A 224 -4.81 -11.22 -66.92
CA ALA A 224 -3.65 -12.08 -67.11
C ALA A 224 -3.74 -13.26 -66.14
N ASN A 225 -4.04 -14.43 -66.69
CA ASN A 225 -4.02 -15.71 -66.00
C ASN A 225 -2.62 -16.02 -65.50
N HIS A 226 -2.42 -16.22 -64.20
CA HIS A 226 -1.35 -17.11 -63.72
C HIS A 226 -1.76 -17.91 -62.48
N LYS A 227 -1.99 -19.19 -62.77
CA LYS A 227 -1.84 -20.43 -61.99
C LYS A 227 -1.66 -20.32 -60.47
N SER A 228 -2.62 -20.94 -59.79
CA SER A 228 -2.53 -21.46 -58.44
C SER A 228 -1.30 -22.36 -58.27
N SER A 229 -0.48 -22.06 -57.27
CA SER A 229 0.43 -23.03 -56.66
C SER A 229 0.08 -23.13 -55.18
N ASN A 230 -0.29 -24.34 -54.77
CA ASN A 230 -0.54 -24.72 -53.39
C ASN A 230 0.78 -24.68 -52.62
N ALA A 231 0.87 -23.81 -51.63
CA ALA A 231 1.89 -23.88 -50.58
C ALA A 231 1.19 -24.09 -49.22
N PRO A 232 1.75 -24.93 -48.33
CA PRO A 232 1.06 -25.43 -47.16
C PRO A 232 0.85 -24.36 -46.10
N HIS A 233 -0.33 -24.42 -45.47
CA HIS A 233 -0.75 -23.63 -44.33
C HIS A 233 0.16 -23.93 -43.12
N LEU A 234 1.18 -23.10 -42.90
CA LEU A 234 1.96 -23.11 -41.67
C LEU A 234 1.14 -22.39 -40.60
N ASP A 235 0.72 -23.13 -39.57
CA ASP A 235 0.03 -22.63 -38.39
C ASP A 235 0.78 -21.45 -37.75
N ARG A 236 0.35 -20.23 -38.10
CA ARG A 236 0.64 -19.04 -37.32
C ARG A 236 -0.36 -19.01 -36.16
N THR A 237 0.02 -19.58 -35.03
CA THR A 237 -0.44 -19.08 -33.72
C THR A 237 0.25 -17.75 -33.41
N VAL A 238 0.18 -16.79 -34.33
CA VAL A 238 0.52 -15.40 -34.07
C VAL A 238 -0.78 -14.78 -33.58
N SER A 239 -0.95 -14.79 -32.26
CA SER A 239 -1.95 -13.95 -31.60
C SER A 239 -1.87 -12.54 -32.21
N GLU A 240 -2.98 -12.06 -32.76
CA GLU A 240 -3.07 -10.75 -33.41
C GLU A 240 -2.37 -9.66 -32.58
N PRO A 241 -1.62 -8.75 -33.22
CA PRO A 241 -1.00 -7.63 -32.52
C PRO A 241 -2.12 -6.81 -31.87
N LYS A 242 -2.13 -6.77 -30.54
CA LYS A 242 -3.07 -5.93 -29.81
C LYS A 242 -2.71 -4.48 -30.04
N SER A 243 -3.74 -3.67 -30.27
CA SER A 243 -3.62 -2.22 -30.26
C SER A 243 -2.99 -1.74 -28.94
N LEU A 244 -2.34 -0.58 -28.98
CA LEU A 244 -1.76 0.03 -27.77
C LEU A 244 -2.81 0.26 -26.66
N GLU A 245 -4.07 0.52 -27.03
CA GLU A 245 -5.16 0.85 -26.12
C GLU A 245 -5.66 -0.37 -25.30
N ASP A 246 -5.48 -1.59 -25.82
CA ASP A 246 -5.94 -2.81 -25.17
C ASP A 246 -4.94 -3.38 -24.13
N ARG A 247 -3.73 -2.82 -24.06
CA ARG A 247 -2.67 -3.35 -23.21
C ARG A 247 -2.81 -2.87 -21.77
N ARG A 248 -2.92 -3.82 -20.84
CA ARG A 248 -2.93 -3.56 -19.39
C ARG A 248 -1.51 -3.59 -18.83
N VAL A 249 -0.78 -2.50 -19.06
CA VAL A 249 0.59 -2.31 -18.56
C VAL A 249 0.60 -1.36 -17.36
N SER A 250 1.39 -1.67 -16.34
CA SER A 250 1.60 -0.80 -15.19
C SER A 250 3.07 -0.77 -14.79
N GLY A 251 3.60 0.43 -14.55
CA GLY A 251 4.95 0.61 -14.03
C GLY A 251 5.01 0.36 -12.53
N PHE A 252 6.13 -0.16 -12.04
CA PHE A 252 6.41 -0.32 -10.63
C PHE A 252 7.92 -0.30 -10.37
N PHE A 253 8.30 0.06 -9.15
CA PHE A 253 9.67 -0.09 -8.70
C PHE A 253 9.73 -0.36 -7.20
N LYS A 254 10.87 -0.85 -6.74
CA LYS A 254 11.10 -1.15 -5.33
C LYS A 254 12.17 -0.23 -4.78
N VAL A 255 12.02 0.14 -3.53
CA VAL A 255 13.04 0.85 -2.76
C VAL A 255 13.34 0.09 -1.47
N ARG A 256 14.60 0.06 -1.06
CA ARG A 256 14.98 -0.35 0.30
C ARG A 256 14.97 0.88 1.18
N ILE A 257 14.38 0.75 2.36
CA ILE A 257 14.13 1.84 3.29
C ILE A 257 14.56 1.43 4.69
N CYS A 258 15.00 2.40 5.49
CA CYS A 258 15.24 2.24 6.91
C CYS A 258 14.48 3.33 7.69
N ASP A 259 14.39 3.17 8.99
CA ASP A 259 13.72 4.13 9.87
C ASP A 259 14.59 5.37 10.07
N ALA A 260 14.05 6.55 9.81
CA ALA A 260 14.79 7.81 9.94
C ALA A 260 15.17 8.15 11.39
N THR A 261 14.48 7.54 12.37
CA THR A 261 14.68 7.80 13.81
C THR A 261 15.47 6.71 14.52
N ALA A 262 15.81 5.62 13.83
CA ALA A 262 16.61 4.56 14.40
C ALA A 262 18.04 5.05 14.74
N ARG A 263 18.56 4.61 15.89
CA ARG A 263 19.92 4.90 16.36
C ARG A 263 20.71 3.60 16.35
N GLY A 264 21.83 3.56 15.64
CA GLY A 264 22.72 2.39 15.60
C GLY A 264 23.00 1.87 14.19
N CYS A 265 23.94 0.93 14.09
CA CYS A 265 24.45 0.36 12.84
C CYS A 265 23.58 -0.79 12.30
N ASP A 266 22.81 -1.47 13.17
CA ASP A 266 21.99 -2.63 12.82
C ASP A 266 20.52 -2.23 12.55
N GLN A 267 20.33 -1.30 11.60
CA GLN A 267 18.99 -0.81 11.30
C GLN A 267 18.20 -1.83 10.48
N PRO A 268 17.02 -2.26 10.96
CA PRO A 268 16.17 -3.14 10.20
C PRO A 268 15.65 -2.41 8.97
N TRP A 269 15.95 -2.97 7.81
CA TRP A 269 15.53 -2.47 6.53
C TRP A 269 14.22 -3.14 6.10
N ALA A 270 13.46 -2.42 5.30
CA ALA A 270 12.23 -2.91 4.67
C ALA A 270 12.29 -2.65 3.17
N THR A 271 11.55 -3.44 2.40
CA THR A 271 11.34 -3.21 0.97
C THR A 271 9.99 -2.54 0.78
N LEU A 272 9.96 -1.38 0.13
CA LEU A 272 8.75 -0.69 -0.24
C LEU A 272 8.54 -0.77 -1.76
N LEU A 273 7.46 -1.44 -2.17
CA LEU A 273 7.01 -1.55 -3.55
C LEU A 273 6.09 -0.38 -3.90
N LEU A 274 6.53 0.46 -4.84
CA LEU A 274 5.70 1.48 -5.45
C LEU A 274 5.02 0.89 -6.69
N SER A 275 3.72 0.62 -6.57
CA SER A 275 2.88 0.12 -7.67
C SER A 275 2.26 1.28 -8.46
N ASN A 276 1.94 1.06 -9.74
CA ASN A 276 1.40 2.07 -10.65
C ASN A 276 2.25 3.35 -10.70
N ALA A 277 3.57 3.17 -10.64
CA ALA A 277 4.54 4.25 -10.72
C ALA A 277 4.82 4.60 -12.18
N ASN A 278 5.03 5.88 -12.45
CA ASN A 278 5.59 6.36 -13.71
C ASN A 278 7.06 6.81 -13.52
N GLU A 279 7.69 7.25 -14.60
CA GLU A 279 9.07 7.72 -14.58
C GLU A 279 9.27 8.93 -13.67
N LEU A 280 8.31 9.86 -13.62
CA LEU A 280 8.36 11.01 -12.72
C LEU A 280 8.42 10.58 -11.25
N ASN A 281 7.55 9.64 -10.84
CA ASN A 281 7.60 9.07 -9.49
C ASN A 281 8.95 8.40 -9.21
N HIS A 282 9.56 7.75 -10.19
CA HIS A 282 10.88 7.16 -10.05
C HIS A 282 11.97 8.23 -9.89
N MET A 283 11.89 9.33 -10.63
CA MET A 283 12.82 10.46 -10.55
C MET A 283 12.74 11.20 -9.22
N ASP A 284 11.53 11.45 -8.70
CA ASP A 284 11.29 12.19 -7.45
C ASP A 284 11.84 11.46 -6.21
N ILE A 285 11.86 10.13 -6.24
CA ILE A 285 12.40 9.32 -5.16
C ILE A 285 13.92 9.18 -5.33
N VAL A 286 14.68 9.75 -4.41
CA VAL A 286 16.15 9.79 -4.47
C VAL A 286 16.75 9.07 -3.26
N GLU A 287 17.81 8.30 -3.48
CA GLU A 287 18.57 7.64 -2.40
C GLU A 287 19.17 8.68 -1.43
N GLY A 288 19.17 8.38 -0.14
CA GLY A 288 19.62 9.26 0.93
C GLY A 288 18.61 10.33 1.37
N ASN A 289 17.50 10.51 0.65
CA ASN A 289 16.45 11.43 1.07
C ASN A 289 15.51 10.81 2.11
N ARG A 290 15.05 11.66 3.03
CA ARG A 290 14.11 11.31 4.09
C ARG A 290 12.69 11.66 3.67
N PHE A 291 11.77 10.74 3.88
CA PHE A 291 10.36 10.92 3.58
C PHE A 291 9.50 10.45 4.73
N ARG A 292 8.41 11.19 4.97
CA ARG A 292 7.26 10.65 5.69
C ARG A 292 6.31 10.06 4.66
N VAL A 293 6.02 8.77 4.80
CA VAL A 293 5.15 8.03 3.87
C VAL A 293 3.90 7.60 4.60
N PHE A 294 2.74 7.87 4.01
CA PHE A 294 1.45 7.64 4.61
C PHE A 294 0.72 6.48 3.92
N PHE A 295 -0.13 5.78 4.68
CA PHE A 295 -1.04 4.74 4.18
C PHE A 295 -0.37 3.67 3.30
N VAL A 296 0.68 3.05 3.83
CA VAL A 296 1.33 1.89 3.20
C VAL A 296 0.78 0.60 3.79
N GLN A 297 0.82 -0.48 3.00
CA GLN A 297 0.22 -1.76 3.37
C GLN A 297 1.31 -2.84 3.40
N PRO A 298 1.46 -3.59 4.50
CA PRO A 298 2.27 -4.80 4.50
C PRO A 298 1.74 -5.84 3.51
N TYR A 299 2.65 -6.56 2.86
CA TYR A 299 2.30 -7.63 1.93
C TYR A 299 3.37 -8.72 1.91
N HIS A 300 3.02 -9.92 1.46
CA HIS A 300 3.95 -11.03 1.35
C HIS A 300 4.26 -11.31 -0.13
N PRO A 301 5.46 -10.97 -0.63
CA PRO A 301 5.83 -11.27 -2.01
C PRO A 301 5.96 -12.78 -2.23
N LYS A 302 5.51 -13.28 -3.39
CA LYS A 302 5.70 -14.70 -3.77
C LYS A 302 7.18 -15.11 -3.78
N ASN A 303 8.02 -14.24 -4.36
CA ASN A 303 9.46 -14.42 -4.43
C ASN A 303 10.14 -13.35 -3.59
N LYS A 304 10.46 -13.71 -2.35
CA LYS A 304 11.14 -12.82 -1.42
C LYS A 304 12.65 -12.89 -1.64
N LYS A 305 13.21 -11.86 -2.28
CA LYS A 305 14.66 -11.76 -2.54
C LYS A 305 15.44 -11.36 -1.28
N TYR A 306 14.82 -10.56 -0.42
CA TYR A 306 15.47 -9.90 0.68
C TYR A 306 14.68 -10.17 1.98
N ALA A 307 15.37 -10.47 3.08
CA ALA A 307 14.78 -10.57 4.43
C ALA A 307 14.07 -9.27 4.88
N GLY A 308 13.40 -9.29 6.03
CA GLY A 308 12.76 -8.08 6.59
C GLY A 308 11.32 -7.84 6.13
N LEU A 309 10.80 -6.64 6.36
CA LEU A 309 9.40 -6.30 6.10
C LEU A 309 9.19 -5.87 4.64
N ASP A 310 8.10 -6.32 4.02
CA ASP A 310 7.68 -5.90 2.69
C ASP A 310 6.41 -5.04 2.79
N LEU A 311 6.49 -3.82 2.28
CA LEU A 311 5.41 -2.83 2.25
C LEU A 311 5.09 -2.48 0.80
N LYS A 312 3.84 -2.19 0.50
CA LYS A 312 3.43 -1.67 -0.80
C LYS A 312 2.65 -0.38 -0.65
N THR A 313 2.75 0.47 -1.66
CA THR A 313 1.90 1.64 -1.78
C THR A 313 0.44 1.25 -2.00
N THR A 314 -0.46 2.12 -1.56
CA THR A 314 -1.90 2.03 -1.77
C THR A 314 -2.35 3.25 -2.59
N ARG A 315 -3.61 3.25 -3.04
CA ARG A 315 -4.19 4.43 -3.72
C ARG A 315 -4.23 5.68 -2.84
N MET A 316 -4.16 5.53 -1.52
CA MET A 316 -4.12 6.65 -0.57
C MET A 316 -2.70 7.06 -0.19
N THR A 317 -1.67 6.36 -0.68
CA THR A 317 -0.30 6.65 -0.26
C THR A 317 0.11 8.06 -0.66
N ARG A 318 0.67 8.79 0.30
CA ARG A 318 1.25 10.11 0.10
C ARG A 318 2.69 10.11 0.61
N TRP A 319 3.52 10.92 -0.02
CA TRP A 319 4.92 11.09 0.31
C TRP A 319 5.15 12.56 0.65
N GLU A 320 5.69 12.82 1.83
CA GLU A 320 6.09 14.16 2.26
C GLU A 320 7.62 14.16 2.44
N PRO A 321 8.37 14.95 1.67
CA PRO A 321 9.78 15.17 1.92
C PRO A 321 9.99 15.71 3.33
N ALA A 322 10.98 15.17 4.03
CA ALA A 322 11.34 15.64 5.37
C ALA A 322 12.80 16.09 5.42
N SER A 323 13.06 17.15 6.18
CA SER A 323 14.44 17.60 6.42
C SER A 323 15.21 16.54 7.20
N SER A 324 16.47 16.34 6.81
CA SER A 324 17.40 15.40 7.43
C SER A 324 18.66 16.15 7.82
N THR A 325 19.12 15.97 9.05
CA THR A 325 20.42 16.50 9.48
C THR A 325 21.54 15.62 8.90
N SER A 326 22.70 16.23 8.61
CA SER A 326 23.84 15.54 8.00
C SER A 326 24.33 14.33 8.80
N ALA A 327 24.16 14.35 10.13
CA ALA A 327 24.52 13.24 11.01
C ALA A 327 23.62 12.00 10.81
N VAL A 328 22.30 12.19 10.70
CA VAL A 328 21.33 11.10 10.50
C VAL A 328 21.52 10.43 9.12
N LYS A 329 21.84 11.23 8.10
CA LYS A 329 22.17 10.72 6.76
C LYS A 329 23.39 9.80 6.77
N LYS A 330 24.47 10.19 7.46
CA LYS A 330 25.72 9.41 7.51
C LYS A 330 25.56 8.06 8.21
N THR A 331 24.68 7.97 9.21
CA THR A 331 24.49 6.73 9.97
C THR A 331 23.50 5.77 9.31
N ALA A 332 22.52 6.28 8.56
CA ALA A 332 21.41 5.48 8.04
C ALA A 332 21.54 5.15 6.54
N TYR A 333 22.31 5.93 5.77
CA TYR A 333 22.47 5.76 4.33
C TYR A 333 23.94 5.74 3.93
N VAL A 334 24.34 4.65 3.27
CA VAL A 334 25.65 4.53 2.62
C VAL A 334 25.46 4.74 1.11
N PRO A 335 26.03 5.79 0.50
CA PRO A 335 25.97 5.99 -0.94
C PRO A 335 26.50 4.79 -1.73
N ARG A 336 26.02 4.62 -2.97
CA ARG A 336 26.56 3.62 -3.89
C ARG A 336 28.03 3.87 -4.16
N PHE A 337 28.80 2.80 -4.24
CA PHE A 337 30.21 2.80 -4.62
C PHE A 337 30.51 1.59 -5.50
N ILE A 338 31.51 1.74 -6.37
CA ILE A 338 31.98 0.64 -7.22
C ILE A 338 32.80 -0.30 -6.34
N THR A 339 32.39 -1.57 -6.29
CA THR A 339 33.11 -2.62 -5.56
C THR A 339 34.32 -3.06 -6.37
N LEU A 340 35.46 -3.29 -5.72
CA LEU A 340 36.62 -3.84 -6.41
C LEU A 340 36.44 -5.35 -6.61
N CYS A 341 36.94 -5.89 -7.73
CA CYS A 341 36.86 -7.33 -7.98
C CYS A 341 37.51 -8.17 -6.87
N ALA A 342 38.56 -7.64 -6.22
CA ALA A 342 39.21 -8.27 -5.07
C ALA A 342 38.28 -8.42 -3.85
N ASP A 343 37.30 -7.52 -3.71
CA ASP A 343 36.44 -7.43 -2.52
C ASP A 343 35.11 -8.15 -2.68
N ILE A 344 34.81 -8.71 -3.86
CA ILE A 344 33.53 -9.40 -4.13
C ILE A 344 33.25 -10.50 -3.10
N ARG A 345 34.29 -11.23 -2.66
CA ARG A 345 34.15 -12.33 -1.69
C ARG A 345 33.86 -11.85 -0.26
N HIS A 346 34.17 -10.60 0.05
CA HIS A 346 33.94 -9.99 1.35
C HIS A 346 32.59 -9.26 1.43
N GLN A 347 31.89 -9.12 0.31
CA GLN A 347 30.56 -8.50 0.30
C GLN A 347 29.52 -9.40 0.97
N ASP A 348 28.59 -8.77 1.69
CA ASP A 348 27.41 -9.45 2.22
C ASP A 348 26.61 -10.03 1.04
N ARG A 349 26.32 -11.33 1.09
CA ARG A 349 25.58 -12.07 0.06
C ARG A 349 24.16 -11.56 -0.13
N LEU A 350 23.61 -10.82 0.84
CA LEU A 350 22.28 -10.22 0.79
C LEU A 350 22.30 -8.76 0.32
N SER A 351 23.48 -8.17 0.15
CA SER A 351 23.67 -6.82 -0.36
C SER A 351 23.75 -6.83 -1.89
N ASP A 352 23.28 -5.74 -2.53
CA ASP A 352 23.56 -5.55 -3.96
C ASP A 352 24.82 -4.68 -4.03
N PHE A 353 25.69 -4.95 -5.00
CA PHE A 353 26.91 -4.17 -5.25
C PHE A 353 27.01 -3.78 -6.73
N ASP A 354 27.65 -2.65 -6.98
CA ASP A 354 27.88 -2.13 -8.32
C ASP A 354 29.32 -2.43 -8.75
N LEU A 355 29.52 -2.85 -10.01
CA LEU A 355 30.82 -3.22 -10.58
C LEU A 355 31.00 -2.60 -11.97
N VAL A 356 32.26 -2.31 -12.30
CA VAL A 356 32.69 -1.98 -13.66
C VAL A 356 33.75 -2.99 -14.07
N VAL A 357 33.46 -3.77 -15.10
CA VAL A 357 34.34 -4.84 -15.59
C VAL A 357 34.41 -4.83 -17.10
N TYR A 358 35.53 -5.32 -17.64
CA TYR A 358 35.67 -5.58 -19.06
C TYR A 358 35.18 -7.01 -19.38
N VAL A 359 34.26 -7.15 -20.33
CA VAL A 359 33.73 -8.45 -20.74
C VAL A 359 34.72 -9.10 -21.71
N LEU A 360 35.50 -10.09 -21.21
CA LEU A 360 36.51 -10.79 -22.02
C LEU A 360 35.90 -11.78 -23.02
N ARG A 361 34.82 -12.45 -22.65
CA ARG A 361 34.13 -13.44 -23.49
C ARG A 361 32.66 -13.55 -23.08
N LYS A 362 31.77 -13.55 -24.07
CA LYS A 362 30.37 -13.95 -23.89
C LYS A 362 30.25 -15.40 -24.33
N SER A 363 29.91 -16.30 -23.42
CA SER A 363 29.53 -17.66 -23.83
C SER A 363 28.11 -17.61 -24.41
N ALA A 364 27.93 -18.14 -25.62
CA ALA A 364 26.58 -18.44 -26.10
C ALA A 364 26.12 -19.68 -25.34
N ALA A 365 25.18 -19.52 -24.40
CA ALA A 365 24.53 -20.67 -23.79
C ALA A 365 23.77 -21.40 -24.90
N SER A 366 24.25 -22.58 -25.30
CA SER A 366 23.49 -23.49 -26.14
C SER A 366 22.26 -23.93 -25.35
N LEU A 367 21.06 -23.68 -25.88
CA LEU A 367 19.84 -24.40 -25.53
C LEU A 367 20.01 -25.87 -25.94
N ALA A 368 20.79 -26.63 -25.16
CA ALA A 368 20.98 -28.05 -25.34
C ALA A 368 20.44 -28.77 -24.10
N GLY A 369 19.22 -29.30 -24.25
CA GLY A 369 18.71 -30.50 -23.60
C GLY A 369 18.84 -30.65 -22.08
N CYS A 370 17.79 -30.25 -21.35
CA CYS A 370 17.32 -31.07 -20.23
C CYS A 370 16.19 -31.96 -20.74
N VAL A 371 16.56 -33.05 -21.41
CA VAL A 371 15.78 -34.29 -21.45
C VAL A 371 16.66 -35.35 -20.82
N SER A 372 16.32 -35.75 -19.60
CA SER A 372 16.70 -36.99 -18.91
C SER A 372 15.87 -36.97 -17.63
N SER A 373 14.71 -37.62 -17.66
CA SER A 373 14.47 -39.06 -17.35
C SER A 373 14.37 -39.27 -15.85
#